data_AF-A0A9P9EUW7-F1
#
_entry.id   AF-A0A9P9EUW7-F1
#
_cell.length_a   1.000
_cell.length_b   1.000
_cell.length_c   1.000
_cell.angle_alpha   90.00
_cell.angle_beta   90.00
_cell.angle_gamma   90.00
#
_symmetry.space_group_name_H-M   'P 1'
#
loop_
_entity.id
_entity.type
_entity.pdbx_description
1 polymer ?
#
loop_
_entity_poly.entity_id
_entity_poly.type
_entity_poly.pdbx_seq_one_letter_code
_entity_poly.pdbx_strand_id
1 'polypeptide(L)'
;MSWAHDNTEIPDRAKLNVGGSEMGATFEEQLSLAFAHKGDFPKEVAYTSGMDKWVAIANRSYQTTDEMDIIKATAKEVVSQLPSGTKIIDLGAANSKKFAPYVHEFLKQGKTCTYVPLDISLNGLVDQVDRAKAMFPSVKCVGIWGSFKQADAYYDQIPSARLFLSLGSIFYNAPDEMCKERCQEFVRHLTPSDRLIVGQDGPTGTHGALSHAAYNTKEYDAFFTRYLDSIQIHSGIKADAKEAWTYKSITDESMHYFEVVAQHDMTCTHFDNFLVKAGTTYKMFKSWKRGETDIHQITEKENLVIQTIGKAHNSGMRQYLIQTRK
;
A
#
# COMPACT_ATOMS: atom_id res chain seq x y z
N MET A 1 -17.19 -7.84 -15.64
CA MET A 1 -16.63 -9.18 -15.34
C MET A 1 -16.54 -9.31 -13.83
N SER A 2 -17.49 -10.01 -13.22
CA SER A 2 -17.38 -10.46 -11.84
C SER A 2 -16.85 -11.88 -11.82
N TRP A 3 -16.20 -12.28 -10.73
CA TRP A 3 -15.78 -13.67 -10.52
C TRP A 3 -16.96 -14.64 -10.37
N ALA A 4 -18.17 -14.14 -10.10
CA ALA A 4 -19.28 -14.96 -9.57
C ALA A 4 -20.60 -14.93 -10.36
N HIS A 5 -20.85 -14.01 -11.31
CA HIS A 5 -22.20 -13.87 -11.88
C HIS A 5 -22.45 -14.43 -13.29
N ASP A 6 -21.44 -14.75 -14.10
CA ASP A 6 -21.68 -15.06 -15.53
C ASP A 6 -21.16 -16.41 -16.04
N ASN A 7 -20.68 -17.34 -15.20
CA ASN A 7 -20.05 -18.61 -15.64
C ASN A 7 -18.86 -18.45 -16.63
N THR A 8 -18.49 -17.23 -17.00
CA THR A 8 -17.28 -16.92 -17.76
C THR A 8 -16.11 -16.83 -16.80
N GLU A 9 -15.19 -17.79 -16.93
CA GLU A 9 -13.93 -17.78 -16.20
C GLU A 9 -13.13 -16.51 -16.57
N ILE A 10 -12.67 -15.76 -15.55
CA ILE A 10 -11.83 -14.58 -15.81
C ILE A 10 -10.54 -15.03 -16.50
N PRO A 11 -10.17 -14.46 -17.66
CA PRO A 11 -8.96 -14.87 -18.38
C PRO A 11 -7.69 -14.67 -17.57
N ASP A 12 -6.70 -15.52 -17.82
CA ASP A 12 -5.34 -15.28 -17.33
C ASP A 12 -4.83 -13.93 -17.88
N ARG A 13 -4.09 -13.17 -17.05
CA ARG A 13 -3.61 -11.81 -17.31
C ARG A 13 -4.70 -10.74 -17.51
N ALA A 14 -5.95 -11.00 -17.13
CA ALA A 14 -6.99 -9.96 -17.13
C ALA A 14 -6.65 -8.83 -16.14
N LYS A 15 -7.06 -7.60 -16.46
CA LYS A 15 -7.01 -6.43 -15.56
C LYS A 15 -8.45 -5.96 -15.33
N LEU A 16 -8.97 -6.24 -14.15
CA LEU A 16 -10.34 -5.90 -13.77
C LEU A 16 -10.35 -4.47 -13.24
N ASN A 17 -11.01 -3.57 -13.96
CA ASN A 17 -11.20 -2.21 -13.48
C ASN A 17 -12.33 -2.21 -12.43
N VAL A 18 -11.98 -1.95 -11.17
CA VAL A 18 -12.93 -1.82 -10.05
C VAL A 18 -13.14 -0.36 -9.63
N GLY A 19 -12.72 0.59 -10.48
CA GLY A 19 -12.78 2.03 -10.22
C GLY A 19 -11.45 2.76 -10.42
N GLY A 20 -10.40 2.07 -10.88
CA GLY A 20 -9.11 2.69 -11.19
C GLY A 20 -9.19 3.78 -12.27
N SER A 21 -10.15 3.71 -13.20
CA SER A 21 -10.37 4.75 -14.22
C SER A 21 -10.92 6.07 -13.67
N GLU A 22 -11.45 6.08 -12.45
CA GLU A 22 -12.11 7.24 -11.85
C GLU A 22 -11.19 8.03 -10.90
N MET A 23 -9.97 7.54 -10.64
CA MET A 23 -9.09 8.11 -9.62
C MET A 23 -8.71 9.58 -9.86
N GLY A 24 -8.61 10.02 -11.11
CA GLY A 24 -8.27 11.42 -11.42
C GLY A 24 -9.24 12.41 -10.80
N ALA A 25 -10.55 12.14 -10.91
CA ALA A 25 -11.60 12.96 -10.31
C ALA A 25 -11.53 12.92 -8.77
N THR A 26 -11.26 11.75 -8.19
CA THR A 26 -11.09 11.61 -6.74
C THR A 26 -9.90 12.41 -6.21
N PHE A 27 -8.81 12.50 -6.98
CA PHE A 27 -7.64 13.31 -6.59
C PHE A 27 -7.96 14.80 -6.60
N GLU A 28 -8.68 15.31 -7.60
CA GLU A 28 -9.06 16.73 -7.67
C GLU A 28 -9.91 17.16 -6.47
N GLU A 29 -10.89 16.34 -6.07
CA GLU A 29 -11.71 16.59 -4.88
C GLU A 29 -10.86 16.64 -3.60
N GLN A 30 -10.00 15.64 -3.39
CA GLN A 30 -9.15 15.59 -2.19
C GLN A 30 -8.12 16.71 -2.15
N LEU A 31 -7.51 17.05 -3.29
CA LEU A 31 -6.53 18.13 -3.39
C LEU A 31 -7.16 19.49 -3.08
N SER A 32 -8.37 19.76 -3.60
CA SER A 32 -9.11 20.99 -3.29
C SER A 32 -9.32 21.16 -1.77
N LEU A 33 -9.74 20.09 -1.08
CA LEU A 33 -9.88 20.09 0.38
C LEU A 33 -8.52 20.24 1.10
N ALA A 34 -7.47 19.57 0.61
CA ALA A 34 -6.15 19.59 1.22
C ALA A 34 -5.50 20.99 1.16
N PHE A 35 -5.57 21.68 0.02
CA PHE A 35 -5.09 23.06 -0.13
C PHE A 35 -5.80 24.02 0.84
N ALA A 36 -7.08 23.78 1.11
CA ALA A 36 -7.88 24.54 2.08
C ALA A 36 -7.69 24.10 3.55
N HIS A 37 -6.74 23.21 3.85
CA HIS A 37 -6.51 22.61 5.19
C HIS A 37 -7.73 21.86 5.75
N LYS A 38 -8.58 21.32 4.88
CA LYS A 38 -9.77 20.53 5.24
C LYS A 38 -9.61 19.04 4.95
N GLY A 39 -8.40 18.61 4.62
CA GLY A 39 -8.06 17.23 4.32
C GLY A 39 -6.56 17.03 4.17
N ASP A 40 -6.17 15.79 3.89
CA ASP A 40 -4.79 15.42 3.61
C ASP A 40 -4.54 15.35 2.10
N PHE A 41 -3.32 15.68 1.68
CA PHE A 41 -2.93 15.46 0.29
C PHE A 41 -2.87 13.95 -0.02
N PRO A 42 -3.51 13.49 -1.12
CA PRO A 42 -3.56 12.07 -1.48
C PRO A 42 -2.18 11.53 -1.85
N LYS A 43 -1.67 10.57 -1.07
CA LYS A 43 -0.39 9.89 -1.38
C LYS A 43 -0.46 9.12 -2.69
N GLU A 44 -1.65 8.69 -3.08
CA GLU A 44 -1.98 7.96 -4.29
C GLU A 44 -1.52 8.70 -5.56
N VAL A 45 -1.53 10.04 -5.55
CA VAL A 45 -0.99 10.86 -6.64
C VAL A 45 0.50 10.60 -6.85
N ALA A 46 1.28 10.37 -5.78
CA ALA A 46 2.71 10.07 -5.88
C ALA A 46 2.97 8.72 -6.58
N TYR A 47 2.11 7.73 -6.32
CA TYR A 47 2.27 6.38 -6.87
C TYR A 47 1.73 6.24 -8.30
N THR A 48 0.71 7.01 -8.70
CA THR A 48 0.20 6.97 -10.08
C THR A 48 1.16 7.63 -11.07
N SER A 49 1.87 8.67 -10.63
CA SER A 49 2.73 9.51 -11.48
C SER A 49 4.23 9.30 -11.29
N GLY A 50 4.65 8.70 -10.17
CA GLY A 50 6.04 8.52 -9.74
C GLY A 50 6.38 7.09 -9.34
N MET A 51 5.67 6.09 -9.88
CA MET A 51 5.88 4.68 -9.55
C MET A 51 7.32 4.23 -9.82
N ASP A 52 7.95 4.70 -10.89
CA ASP A 52 9.37 4.44 -11.21
C ASP A 52 10.30 4.84 -10.05
N LYS A 53 10.01 5.98 -9.42
CA LYS A 53 10.80 6.52 -8.30
C LYS A 53 10.50 5.78 -7.01
N TRP A 54 9.23 5.43 -6.76
CA TRP A 54 8.87 4.54 -5.67
C TRP A 54 9.59 3.20 -5.77
N VAL A 55 9.67 2.60 -6.97
CA VAL A 55 10.41 1.36 -7.20
C VAL A 55 11.88 1.51 -6.84
N ALA A 56 12.51 2.64 -7.17
CA ALA A 56 13.90 2.90 -6.79
C ALA A 56 14.08 2.94 -5.26
N ILE A 57 13.15 3.57 -4.53
CA ILE A 57 13.11 3.56 -3.05
C ILE A 57 12.94 2.14 -2.53
N ALA A 58 11.91 1.44 -2.99
CA ALA A 58 11.54 0.12 -2.49
C ALA A 58 12.68 -0.90 -2.66
N ASN A 59 13.42 -0.83 -3.77
CA ASN A 59 14.55 -1.73 -4.05
C ASN A 59 15.75 -1.56 -3.09
N ARG A 60 15.87 -0.40 -2.43
CA ARG A 60 16.97 -0.09 -1.49
C ARG A 60 16.53 -0.02 -0.04
N SER A 61 15.23 -0.15 0.22
CA SER A 61 14.66 0.00 1.56
C SER A 61 14.99 -1.21 2.44
N TYR A 62 15.50 -0.94 3.65
CA TYR A 62 15.68 -1.98 4.68
C TYR A 62 14.35 -2.67 5.01
N GLN A 63 13.22 -1.95 4.96
CA GLN A 63 11.90 -2.54 5.23
C GLN A 63 11.57 -3.61 4.19
N THR A 64 11.97 -3.40 2.93
CA THR A 64 11.76 -4.38 1.87
C THR A 64 12.60 -5.64 2.07
N THR A 65 13.89 -5.48 2.41
CA THR A 65 14.79 -6.62 2.63
C THR A 65 14.42 -7.40 3.88
N ASP A 66 14.17 -6.71 4.98
CA ASP A 66 13.89 -7.31 6.27
C ASP A 66 12.55 -8.05 6.28
N GLU A 67 11.51 -7.46 5.66
CA GLU A 67 10.22 -8.13 5.51
C GLU A 67 10.33 -9.36 4.60
N MET A 68 11.11 -9.28 3.52
CA MET A 68 11.34 -10.42 2.64
C MET A 68 11.99 -11.59 3.38
N ASP A 69 12.94 -11.32 4.28
CA ASP A 69 13.59 -12.37 5.05
C ASP A 69 12.65 -13.00 6.08
N ILE A 70 11.78 -12.20 6.72
CA ILE A 70 10.69 -12.73 7.55
C ILE A 70 9.77 -13.63 6.71
N ILE A 71 9.32 -13.16 5.55
CA ILE A 71 8.42 -13.93 4.66
C ILE A 71 9.04 -15.28 4.29
N LYS A 72 10.32 -15.31 3.90
CA LYS A 72 11.00 -16.57 3.56
C LYS A 72 11.02 -17.56 4.72
N ALA A 73 11.10 -17.06 5.96
CA ALA A 73 11.13 -17.87 7.16
C ALA A 73 9.74 -18.37 7.59
N THR A 74 8.66 -17.72 7.18
CA THR A 74 7.29 -17.99 7.68
C THR A 74 6.33 -18.51 6.61
N ALA A 75 6.62 -18.33 5.32
CA ALA A 75 5.69 -18.62 4.23
C ALA A 75 5.25 -20.10 4.19
N LYS A 76 6.15 -21.03 4.54
CA LYS A 76 5.85 -22.46 4.55
C LYS A 76 4.72 -22.79 5.52
N GLU A 77 4.82 -22.32 6.75
CA GLU A 77 3.85 -22.55 7.82
C GLU A 77 2.51 -21.88 7.49
N VAL A 78 2.53 -20.65 6.98
CA VAL A 78 1.31 -19.94 6.52
C VAL A 78 0.60 -20.75 5.43
N VAL A 79 1.32 -21.16 4.39
CA VAL A 79 0.74 -21.90 3.25
C VAL A 79 0.27 -23.30 3.66
N SER A 80 0.89 -23.94 4.65
CA SER A 80 0.47 -25.25 5.13
C SER A 80 -0.98 -25.27 5.62
N GLN A 81 -1.47 -24.15 6.15
CA GLN A 81 -2.82 -23.97 6.68
C GLN A 81 -3.87 -23.61 5.62
N LEU A 82 -3.46 -23.33 4.38
CA LEU A 82 -4.34 -22.89 3.30
C LEU A 82 -4.66 -24.05 2.34
N PRO A 83 -5.89 -24.15 1.81
CA PRO A 83 -6.26 -25.20 0.87
C PRO A 83 -5.66 -24.98 -0.52
N SER A 84 -5.65 -26.02 -1.36
CA SER A 84 -5.34 -25.87 -2.79
C SER A 84 -6.41 -24.99 -3.46
N GLY A 85 -5.98 -24.15 -4.40
CA GLY A 85 -6.84 -23.23 -5.14
C GLY A 85 -6.93 -21.81 -4.55
N THR A 86 -6.23 -21.53 -3.44
CA THR A 86 -6.23 -20.23 -2.76
C THR A 86 -5.88 -19.07 -3.70
N LYS A 87 -6.55 -17.93 -3.51
CA LYS A 87 -6.27 -16.66 -4.18
C LYS A 87 -5.35 -15.81 -3.32
N ILE A 88 -4.15 -15.51 -3.82
CA ILE A 88 -3.18 -14.64 -3.14
C ILE A 88 -3.47 -13.21 -3.59
N ILE A 89 -4.15 -12.44 -2.75
CA ILE A 89 -4.57 -11.06 -3.04
C ILE A 89 -3.50 -10.11 -2.48
N ASP A 90 -2.70 -9.51 -3.36
CA ASP A 90 -1.55 -8.67 -2.98
C ASP A 90 -1.92 -7.19 -3.09
N LEU A 91 -2.06 -6.53 -1.94
CA LEU A 91 -2.59 -5.18 -1.83
C LEU A 91 -1.46 -4.16 -1.99
N GLY A 92 -1.50 -3.36 -3.04
CA GLY A 92 -0.43 -2.40 -3.38
C GLY A 92 0.74 -3.12 -4.04
N ALA A 93 0.44 -4.00 -4.99
CA ALA A 93 1.39 -4.96 -5.55
C ALA A 93 2.39 -4.39 -6.56
N ALA A 94 2.27 -3.13 -6.99
CA ALA A 94 2.90 -2.50 -8.17
C ALA A 94 4.22 -3.10 -8.68
N ASN A 95 5.20 -3.31 -7.80
CA ASN A 95 6.48 -3.98 -8.12
C ASN A 95 6.92 -4.94 -7.00
N SER A 96 5.95 -5.54 -6.32
CA SER A 96 6.19 -6.43 -5.19
C SER A 96 6.81 -7.73 -5.68
N LYS A 97 7.93 -8.12 -5.06
CA LYS A 97 8.48 -9.49 -5.17
C LYS A 97 8.05 -10.35 -3.97
N LYS A 98 7.38 -9.76 -2.99
CA LYS A 98 7.11 -10.34 -1.67
C LYS A 98 6.05 -11.44 -1.69
N PHE A 99 5.22 -11.49 -2.74
CA PHE A 99 4.28 -12.59 -2.95
C PHE A 99 4.98 -13.90 -3.36
N ALA A 100 6.15 -13.83 -3.98
CA ALA A 100 6.79 -14.97 -4.64
C ALA A 100 7.11 -16.13 -3.69
N PRO A 101 7.62 -15.92 -2.46
CA PRO A 101 7.82 -17.03 -1.51
C PRO A 101 6.54 -17.80 -1.19
N TYR A 102 5.38 -17.12 -1.07
CA TYR A 102 4.10 -17.80 -0.87
C TYR A 102 3.74 -18.68 -2.07
N VAL A 103 3.87 -18.17 -3.29
CA VAL A 103 3.62 -18.95 -4.52
C VAL A 103 4.54 -20.17 -4.59
N HIS A 104 5.84 -20.01 -4.30
CA HIS A 104 6.77 -21.13 -4.24
C HIS A 104 6.33 -22.20 -3.24
N GLU A 105 5.88 -21.80 -2.05
CA GLU A 105 5.42 -22.74 -1.03
C GLU A 105 4.12 -23.45 -1.41
N PHE A 106 3.18 -22.78 -2.11
CA PHE A 106 2.01 -23.45 -2.66
C PHE A 106 2.44 -24.57 -3.63
N LEU A 107 3.30 -24.24 -4.59
CA LEU A 107 3.77 -25.20 -5.59
C LEU A 107 4.57 -26.36 -4.97
N LYS A 108 5.48 -26.08 -4.03
CA LYS A 108 6.26 -27.11 -3.31
C LYS A 108 5.38 -28.06 -2.51
N GLN A 109 4.27 -27.57 -1.95
CA GLN A 109 3.33 -28.37 -1.19
C GLN A 109 2.29 -29.09 -2.07
N GLY A 110 2.45 -29.05 -3.40
CA GLY A 110 1.52 -29.68 -4.34
C GLY A 110 0.16 -28.99 -4.42
N LYS A 111 0.07 -27.73 -3.99
CA LYS A 111 -1.16 -26.94 -3.98
C LYS A 111 -1.18 -25.96 -5.16
N THR A 112 -2.34 -25.76 -5.74
CA THR A 112 -2.55 -24.72 -6.76
C THR A 112 -2.85 -23.38 -6.08
N CYS A 113 -2.55 -22.27 -6.76
CA CYS A 113 -2.95 -20.94 -6.33
C CYS A 113 -3.21 -20.03 -7.55
N THR A 114 -3.82 -18.88 -7.29
CA THR A 114 -3.96 -17.78 -8.27
C THR A 114 -3.38 -16.53 -7.64
N TYR A 115 -2.53 -15.80 -8.38
CA TYR A 115 -2.00 -14.52 -7.92
C TYR A 115 -2.92 -13.38 -8.38
N VAL A 116 -3.34 -12.53 -7.46
CA VAL A 116 -4.30 -11.46 -7.68
C VAL A 116 -3.69 -10.14 -7.19
N PRO A 117 -2.77 -9.53 -7.97
CA PRO A 117 -2.21 -8.24 -7.61
C PRO A 117 -3.28 -7.16 -7.70
N LEU A 118 -3.28 -6.25 -6.74
CA LEU A 118 -4.14 -5.09 -6.70
C LEU A 118 -3.30 -3.82 -6.63
N ASP A 119 -3.57 -2.87 -7.52
CA ASP A 119 -2.87 -1.59 -7.50
C ASP A 119 -3.68 -0.45 -8.13
N ILE A 120 -3.35 0.77 -7.72
CA ILE A 120 -3.86 2.01 -8.29
C ILE A 120 -3.18 2.36 -9.62
N SER A 121 -1.89 2.02 -9.77
CA SER A 121 -1.15 2.26 -11.00
C SER A 121 -1.45 1.19 -12.04
N LEU A 122 -2.20 1.53 -13.10
CA LEU A 122 -2.50 0.58 -14.18
C LEU A 122 -1.23 0.03 -14.84
N ASN A 123 -0.27 0.91 -15.15
CA ASN A 123 0.99 0.50 -15.77
C ASN A 123 1.78 -0.42 -14.82
N GLY A 124 1.88 -0.04 -13.54
CA GLY A 124 2.54 -0.88 -12.53
C GLY A 124 1.86 -2.25 -12.39
N LEU A 125 0.53 -2.28 -12.40
CA LEU A 125 -0.25 -3.52 -12.34
C LEU A 125 -0.03 -4.42 -13.55
N VAL A 126 -0.02 -3.85 -14.76
CA VAL A 126 0.25 -4.59 -16.01
C VAL A 126 1.63 -5.22 -15.94
N ASP A 127 2.65 -4.44 -15.61
CA ASP A 127 4.02 -4.96 -15.50
C ASP A 127 4.15 -6.02 -14.40
N GLN A 128 3.41 -5.86 -13.29
CA GLN A 128 3.41 -6.83 -12.18
C GLN A 128 2.81 -8.17 -12.60
N VAL A 129 1.70 -8.15 -13.34
CA VAL A 129 1.09 -9.37 -13.89
C VAL A 129 2.05 -10.07 -14.85
N ASP A 130 2.69 -9.33 -15.76
CA ASP A 130 3.63 -9.92 -16.73
C ASP A 130 4.88 -10.49 -16.04
N ARG A 131 5.46 -9.79 -15.06
CA ARG A 131 6.57 -10.31 -14.25
C ARG A 131 6.18 -11.56 -13.47
N ALA A 132 5.01 -11.56 -12.84
CA ALA A 132 4.52 -12.72 -12.10
C ALA A 132 4.32 -13.93 -13.02
N LYS A 133 3.78 -13.72 -14.23
CA LYS A 133 3.65 -14.78 -15.24
C LYS A 133 4.97 -15.29 -15.78
N ALA A 134 5.96 -14.42 -15.95
CA ALA A 134 7.30 -14.85 -16.33
C ALA A 134 7.96 -15.69 -15.23
N MET A 135 7.75 -15.33 -13.96
CA MET A 135 8.30 -16.05 -12.80
C MET A 135 7.57 -17.38 -12.53
N PHE A 136 6.26 -17.41 -12.73
CA PHE A 136 5.40 -18.56 -12.46
C PHE A 136 4.45 -18.86 -13.64
N PRO A 137 4.95 -19.46 -14.74
CA PRO A 137 4.15 -19.67 -15.95
C PRO A 137 2.87 -20.49 -15.74
N SER A 138 2.87 -21.42 -14.78
CA SER A 138 1.72 -22.27 -14.43
C SER A 138 0.69 -21.60 -13.51
N VAL A 139 1.02 -20.45 -12.92
CA VAL A 139 0.12 -19.76 -11.97
C VAL A 139 -0.74 -18.76 -12.74
N LYS A 140 -2.05 -18.87 -12.57
CA LYS A 140 -3.00 -17.88 -13.11
C LYS A 140 -2.80 -16.54 -12.39
N CYS A 141 -2.76 -15.45 -13.15
CA CYS A 141 -2.59 -14.10 -12.65
C CYS A 141 -3.76 -13.22 -13.11
N VAL A 142 -4.41 -12.50 -12.18
CA VAL A 142 -5.53 -11.60 -12.49
C VAL A 142 -5.33 -10.29 -11.74
N GLY A 143 -5.11 -9.19 -12.46
CA GLY A 143 -4.92 -7.88 -11.85
C GLY A 143 -6.25 -7.22 -11.48
N ILE A 144 -6.29 -6.53 -10.35
CA ILE A 144 -7.39 -5.64 -9.93
C ILE A 144 -6.88 -4.21 -9.96
N TRP A 145 -7.48 -3.37 -10.80
CA TRP A 145 -7.13 -1.96 -10.95
C TRP A 145 -8.11 -1.06 -10.21
N GLY A 146 -7.64 -0.45 -9.12
CA GLY A 146 -8.41 0.44 -8.26
C GLY A 146 -7.74 0.66 -6.91
N SER A 147 -8.36 1.50 -6.08
CA SER A 147 -7.96 1.74 -4.69
C SER A 147 -8.37 0.59 -3.76
N PHE A 148 -7.81 0.55 -2.55
CA PHE A 148 -8.21 -0.42 -1.52
C PHE A 148 -9.71 -0.33 -1.17
N LYS A 149 -10.23 0.90 -1.05
CA LYS A 149 -11.64 1.14 -0.77
C LYS A 149 -12.56 0.61 -1.89
N GLN A 150 -12.16 0.78 -3.14
CA GLN A 150 -12.92 0.25 -4.29
C GLN A 150 -12.87 -1.28 -4.34
N ALA A 151 -11.75 -1.86 -3.93
CA ALA A 151 -11.56 -3.30 -3.89
C ALA A 151 -12.33 -4.00 -2.77
N ASP A 152 -12.60 -3.32 -1.65
CA ASP A 152 -13.40 -3.81 -0.53
C ASP A 152 -14.73 -4.40 -1.04
N ALA A 153 -15.44 -3.64 -1.87
CA ALA A 153 -16.70 -4.04 -2.50
C ALA A 153 -16.58 -5.23 -3.48
N TYR A 154 -15.35 -5.63 -3.83
CA TYR A 154 -15.07 -6.69 -4.79
C TYR A 154 -14.63 -8.01 -4.14
N TYR A 155 -14.13 -7.99 -2.89
CA TYR A 155 -13.54 -9.17 -2.27
C TYR A 155 -14.50 -10.34 -2.10
N ASP A 156 -15.79 -10.08 -1.86
CA ASP A 156 -16.83 -11.12 -1.71
C ASP A 156 -17.14 -11.84 -3.02
N GLN A 157 -16.77 -11.25 -4.15
CA GLN A 157 -16.93 -11.90 -5.45
C GLN A 157 -15.84 -12.93 -5.68
N ILE A 158 -14.67 -12.80 -5.03
CA ILE A 158 -13.51 -13.68 -5.23
C ILE A 158 -13.76 -15.02 -4.50
N PRO A 159 -13.97 -16.13 -5.23
CA PRO A 159 -14.32 -17.40 -4.62
C PRO A 159 -13.09 -18.08 -4.02
N SER A 160 -13.36 -19.15 -3.25
CA SER A 160 -12.35 -19.97 -2.58
C SER A 160 -11.64 -19.24 -1.43
N ALA A 161 -10.74 -19.95 -0.75
CA ALA A 161 -9.88 -19.37 0.28
C ALA A 161 -8.99 -18.26 -0.30
N ARG A 162 -8.73 -17.24 0.50
CA ARG A 162 -7.97 -16.04 0.15
C ARG A 162 -6.82 -15.85 1.15
N LEU A 163 -5.63 -15.59 0.60
CA LEU A 163 -4.47 -15.09 1.33
C LEU A 163 -4.30 -13.63 0.96
N PHE A 164 -4.74 -12.73 1.83
CA PHE A 164 -4.53 -11.30 1.65
C PHE A 164 -3.13 -10.93 2.13
N LEU A 165 -2.42 -10.13 1.35
CA LEU A 165 -1.09 -9.63 1.66
C LEU A 165 -1.15 -8.10 1.72
N SER A 166 -0.96 -7.54 2.90
CA SER A 166 -0.82 -6.10 3.13
C SER A 166 0.60 -5.83 3.64
N LEU A 167 1.53 -5.73 2.69
CA LEU A 167 2.96 -5.76 2.97
C LEU A 167 3.59 -4.37 2.85
N GLY A 168 4.77 -4.18 3.40
CA GLY A 168 5.51 -2.91 3.29
C GLY A 168 4.91 -1.78 4.13
N SER A 169 4.32 -2.10 5.28
CA SER A 169 3.86 -1.11 6.25
C SER A 169 2.75 -0.20 5.72
N ILE A 170 1.74 -0.78 5.05
CA ILE A 170 0.59 -0.03 4.52
C ILE A 170 -0.65 -0.10 5.43
N PHE A 171 -0.91 -1.27 6.05
CA PHE A 171 -2.16 -1.54 6.75
C PHE A 171 -2.37 -0.66 7.98
N TYR A 172 -1.35 -0.50 8.81
CA TYR A 172 -1.40 0.32 10.03
C TYR A 172 -0.74 1.70 9.86
N ASN A 173 -0.48 2.09 8.61
CA ASN A 173 0.07 3.40 8.24
C ASN A 173 -1.03 4.45 8.07
N ALA A 174 -1.77 4.69 9.14
CA ALA A 174 -2.88 5.64 9.22
C ALA A 174 -3.15 6.04 10.69
N PRO A 175 -3.99 7.05 10.96
CA PRO A 175 -4.54 7.30 12.29
C PRO A 175 -5.31 6.08 12.83
N ASP A 176 -5.55 6.05 14.14
CA ASP A 176 -6.18 4.92 14.83
C ASP A 176 -7.55 4.55 14.24
N GLU A 177 -8.41 5.54 14.00
CA GLU A 177 -9.76 5.28 13.46
C GLU A 177 -9.70 4.63 12.07
N MET A 178 -8.79 5.08 11.19
CA MET A 178 -8.61 4.45 9.89
C MET A 178 -8.04 3.03 9.98
N CYS A 179 -7.18 2.76 10.97
CA CYS A 179 -6.69 1.39 11.21
C CYS A 179 -7.82 0.48 11.68
N LYS A 180 -8.69 0.99 12.55
CA LYS A 180 -9.91 0.32 13.00
C LYS A 180 -10.86 0.05 11.83
N GLU A 181 -11.15 1.04 10.99
CA GLU A 181 -11.97 0.86 9.79
C GLU A 181 -11.43 -0.26 8.89
N ARG A 182 -10.12 -0.31 8.66
CA ARG A 182 -9.46 -1.39 7.91
C ARG A 182 -9.60 -2.74 8.60
N CYS A 183 -9.47 -2.83 9.92
CA CYS A 183 -9.75 -4.07 10.64
C CYS A 183 -11.22 -4.50 10.42
N GLN A 184 -12.18 -3.56 10.50
CA GLN A 184 -13.59 -3.84 10.28
C GLN A 184 -13.91 -4.26 8.84
N GLU A 185 -13.20 -3.73 7.84
CA GLU A 185 -13.22 -4.24 6.46
C GLU A 185 -12.90 -5.74 6.44
N PHE A 186 -11.79 -6.14 7.06
CA PHE A 186 -11.38 -7.54 7.08
C PHE A 186 -12.27 -8.43 7.95
N VAL A 187 -12.92 -7.91 8.99
CA VAL A 187 -13.95 -8.65 9.73
C VAL A 187 -15.11 -9.04 8.82
N ARG A 188 -15.53 -8.15 7.91
CA ARG A 188 -16.62 -8.44 6.96
C ARG A 188 -16.22 -9.50 5.94
N HIS A 189 -14.96 -9.52 5.53
CA HIS A 189 -14.52 -10.35 4.42
C HIS A 189 -13.88 -11.68 4.85
N LEU A 190 -13.15 -11.77 5.97
CA LEU A 190 -12.41 -12.98 6.31
C LEU A 190 -13.33 -14.14 6.73
N THR A 191 -13.15 -15.28 6.07
CA THR A 191 -13.72 -16.57 6.48
C THR A 191 -12.68 -17.39 7.26
N PRO A 192 -13.07 -18.50 7.92
CA PRO A 192 -12.11 -19.39 8.59
C PRO A 192 -11.02 -19.98 7.67
N SER A 193 -11.25 -20.00 6.35
CA SER A 193 -10.28 -20.47 5.35
C SER A 193 -9.34 -19.38 4.86
N ASP A 194 -9.59 -18.12 5.21
CA ASP A 194 -8.81 -16.98 4.76
C ASP A 194 -7.73 -16.61 5.76
N ARG A 195 -6.68 -15.95 5.29
CA ARG A 195 -5.62 -15.36 6.11
C ARG A 195 -5.32 -13.96 5.61
N LEU A 196 -5.07 -13.04 6.53
CA LEU A 196 -4.46 -11.74 6.23
C LEU A 196 -3.04 -11.72 6.79
N ILE A 197 -2.07 -11.44 5.94
CA ILE A 197 -0.68 -11.19 6.33
C ILE A 197 -0.46 -9.69 6.29
N VAL A 198 -0.03 -9.12 7.41
CA VAL A 198 0.37 -7.71 7.50
C VAL A 198 1.84 -7.63 7.83
N GLY A 199 2.60 -6.86 7.04
CA GLY A 199 3.94 -6.44 7.43
C GLY A 199 3.92 -4.99 7.88
N GLN A 200 4.53 -4.69 9.02
CA GLN A 200 4.53 -3.35 9.60
C GLN A 200 5.86 -3.05 10.29
N ASP A 201 6.39 -1.86 10.01
CA ASP A 201 7.59 -1.35 10.66
C ASP A 201 7.20 -0.56 11.92
N GLY A 202 7.80 -0.95 13.04
CA GLY A 202 7.63 -0.35 14.36
C GLY A 202 8.98 -0.05 15.01
N PRO A 203 9.76 0.90 14.47
CA PRO A 203 11.08 1.25 14.99
C PRO A 203 10.97 1.77 16.43
N THR A 204 11.78 1.22 17.32
CA THR A 204 11.96 1.70 18.70
C THR A 204 13.43 1.89 19.00
N GLY A 205 13.76 2.76 19.96
CA GLY A 205 15.14 3.03 20.37
C GLY A 205 16.03 3.44 19.19
N THR A 206 17.14 2.74 19.01
CA THR A 206 18.14 3.03 17.96
C THR A 206 17.62 2.86 16.52
N HIS A 207 16.55 2.08 16.30
CA HIS A 207 15.96 1.93 14.97
C HIS A 207 15.22 3.19 14.48
N GLY A 208 14.90 4.13 15.37
CA GLY A 208 14.24 5.39 15.00
C GLY A 208 15.06 6.23 14.03
N ALA A 209 16.38 6.33 14.26
CA ALA A 209 17.28 7.06 13.38
C ALA A 209 17.38 6.42 11.99
N LEU A 210 17.41 5.08 11.91
CA LEU A 210 17.38 4.33 10.65
C LEU A 210 16.10 4.62 9.85
N SER A 211 14.96 4.63 10.55
CA SER A 211 13.66 4.91 9.93
C SER A 211 13.58 6.33 9.40
N HIS A 212 14.04 7.33 10.16
CA HIS A 212 14.08 8.71 9.70
C HIS A 212 15.03 8.91 8.51
N ALA A 213 16.23 8.32 8.56
CA ALA A 213 17.21 8.38 7.49
C ALA A 213 16.68 7.79 6.17
N ALA A 214 15.79 6.80 6.23
CA ALA A 214 15.20 6.20 5.05
C ALA A 214 14.36 7.18 4.20
N TYR A 215 13.89 8.30 4.78
CA TYR A 215 13.17 9.35 4.06
C TYR A 215 14.08 10.48 3.54
N ASN A 216 15.38 10.46 3.88
CA ASN A 216 16.36 11.49 3.53
C ASN A 216 17.36 10.96 2.49
N THR A 217 16.86 10.40 1.39
CA THR A 217 17.68 9.86 0.29
C THR A 217 17.44 10.62 -1.02
N LYS A 218 18.35 10.47 -1.99
CA LYS A 218 18.18 11.05 -3.33
C LYS A 218 16.96 10.47 -4.06
N GLU A 219 16.67 9.19 -3.84
CA GLU A 219 15.51 8.51 -4.39
C GLU A 219 14.21 9.08 -3.82
N TYR A 220 14.17 9.38 -2.51
CA TYR A 220 13.04 10.07 -1.89
C TYR A 220 12.90 11.52 -2.38
N ASP A 221 14.00 12.27 -2.55
CA ASP A 221 13.94 13.62 -3.13
C ASP A 221 13.30 13.61 -4.52
N ALA A 222 13.73 12.68 -5.38
CA ALA A 222 13.19 12.55 -6.72
C ALA A 222 11.70 12.15 -6.70
N PHE A 223 11.31 11.21 -5.83
CA PHE A 223 9.92 10.77 -5.67
C PHE A 223 9.03 11.89 -5.14
N PHE A 224 9.47 12.62 -4.12
CA PHE A 224 8.70 13.68 -3.50
C PHE A 224 8.58 14.91 -4.41
N THR A 225 9.64 15.25 -5.16
CA THR A 225 9.56 16.27 -6.22
C THR A 225 8.50 15.90 -7.26
N ARG A 226 8.49 14.65 -7.73
CA ARG A 226 7.48 14.19 -8.69
C ARG A 226 6.06 14.21 -8.13
N TYR A 227 5.91 13.94 -6.83
CA TYR A 227 4.64 14.06 -6.15
C TYR A 227 4.13 15.50 -6.15
N LEU A 228 5.00 16.47 -5.81
CA LEU A 228 4.66 17.90 -5.86
C LEU A 228 4.33 18.35 -7.29
N ASP A 229 5.12 17.96 -8.29
CA ASP A 229 4.82 18.23 -9.70
C ASP A 229 3.41 17.75 -10.09
N SER A 230 3.04 16.56 -9.63
CA SER A 230 1.77 15.95 -9.99
C SER A 230 0.59 16.62 -9.29
N ILE A 231 0.78 17.06 -8.04
CA ILE A 231 -0.17 17.93 -7.35
C ILE A 231 -0.35 19.24 -8.13
N GLN A 232 0.73 19.85 -8.61
CA GLN A 232 0.66 21.08 -9.42
C GLN A 232 -0.14 20.85 -10.71
N ILE A 233 0.10 19.74 -11.40
CA ILE A 233 -0.66 19.36 -12.61
C ILE A 233 -2.16 19.25 -12.31
N HIS A 234 -2.54 18.52 -11.26
CA HIS A 234 -3.95 18.36 -10.90
C HIS A 234 -4.62 19.65 -10.42
N SER A 235 -3.87 20.54 -9.76
CA SER A 235 -4.37 21.83 -9.27
C SER A 235 -4.32 22.97 -10.29
N GLY A 236 -3.61 22.78 -11.41
CA GLY A 236 -3.38 23.80 -12.42
C GLY A 236 -2.31 24.84 -12.04
N ILE A 237 -1.52 24.60 -11.00
CA ILE A 237 -0.37 25.45 -10.64
C ILE A 237 0.70 25.33 -11.74
N LYS A 238 1.17 26.47 -12.25
CA LYS A 238 2.23 26.56 -13.26
C LYS A 238 3.51 27.12 -12.65
N ALA A 239 4.32 26.25 -12.08
CA ALA A 239 5.64 26.58 -11.54
C ALA A 239 6.55 25.35 -11.57
N ASP A 240 7.87 25.55 -11.52
CA ASP A 240 8.79 24.46 -11.23
C ASP A 240 8.62 24.02 -9.77
N ALA A 241 8.45 22.72 -9.49
CA ALA A 241 8.16 22.28 -8.13
C ALA A 241 9.31 22.52 -7.14
N LYS A 242 10.58 22.53 -7.59
CA LYS A 242 11.72 22.79 -6.71
C LYS A 242 11.89 24.27 -6.39
N GLU A 243 11.38 25.16 -7.24
CA GLU A 243 11.32 26.59 -6.97
C GLU A 243 10.07 26.96 -6.14
N ALA A 244 8.93 26.35 -6.46
CA ALA A 244 7.65 26.62 -5.82
C ALA A 244 7.56 26.16 -4.36
N TRP A 245 8.26 25.07 -4.01
CA TRP A 245 8.13 24.41 -2.72
C TRP A 245 9.50 24.12 -2.11
N THR A 246 9.62 24.35 -0.81
CA THR A 246 10.66 23.71 0.01
C THR A 246 10.00 22.67 0.90
N TYR A 247 10.76 21.64 1.28
CA TYR A 247 10.25 20.65 2.21
C TYR A 247 11.36 20.07 3.09
N LYS A 248 10.99 19.60 4.27
CA LYS A 248 11.88 18.87 5.19
C LYS A 248 11.19 17.65 5.77
N SER A 249 11.95 16.58 5.93
CA SER A 249 11.55 15.37 6.63
C SER A 249 11.46 15.64 8.13
N ILE A 250 10.31 15.35 8.75
CA ILE A 250 10.07 15.49 10.19
C ILE A 250 9.60 14.15 10.75
N THR A 251 10.10 13.80 11.92
CA THR A 251 9.55 12.71 12.73
C THR A 251 9.00 13.32 14.02
N ASP A 252 7.71 13.09 14.24
CA ASP A 252 6.97 13.54 15.41
C ASP A 252 6.36 12.31 16.09
N GLU A 253 6.87 11.97 17.27
CA GLU A 253 6.54 10.75 18.01
C GLU A 253 6.61 9.47 17.16
N SER A 254 5.45 9.01 16.69
CA SER A 254 5.23 7.78 15.93
C SER A 254 4.95 8.03 14.45
N MET A 255 5.09 9.26 13.96
CA MET A 255 4.73 9.63 12.60
C MET A 255 5.86 10.40 11.92
N HIS A 256 6.29 9.90 10.76
CA HIS A 256 7.08 10.68 9.81
C HIS A 256 6.16 11.53 8.94
N TYR A 257 6.58 12.72 8.50
CA TYR A 257 5.91 13.48 7.44
C TYR A 257 6.89 14.45 6.78
N PHE A 258 6.48 15.05 5.67
CA PHE A 258 7.17 16.19 5.08
C PHE A 258 6.43 17.48 5.43
N GLU A 259 7.12 18.42 6.07
CA GLU A 259 6.65 19.79 6.19
C GLU A 259 7.01 20.51 4.88
N VAL A 260 6.00 20.97 4.14
CA VAL A 260 6.15 21.58 2.80
C VAL A 260 5.70 23.03 2.86
N VAL A 261 6.52 23.95 2.36
CA VAL A 261 6.28 25.40 2.44
C VAL A 261 6.26 26.02 1.04
N ALA A 262 5.18 26.72 0.72
CA ALA A 262 5.06 27.51 -0.51
C ALA A 262 6.07 28.67 -0.49
N GLN A 263 6.88 28.80 -1.53
CA GLN A 263 7.88 29.88 -1.63
C GLN A 263 7.31 31.16 -2.27
N HIS A 264 6.23 31.01 -3.04
CA HIS A 264 5.60 32.09 -3.79
C HIS A 264 4.08 32.00 -3.69
N ASP A 265 3.38 33.11 -3.97
CA ASP A 265 1.93 33.08 -4.19
C ASP A 265 1.66 32.26 -5.46
N MET A 266 0.78 31.26 -5.35
CA MET A 266 0.41 30.36 -6.44
C MET A 266 -1.10 30.22 -6.54
N THR A 267 -1.62 30.15 -7.77
CA THR A 267 -3.05 29.98 -8.02
C THR A 267 -3.33 28.56 -8.50
N CYS A 268 -4.20 27.86 -7.77
CA CYS A 268 -4.77 26.58 -8.20
C CYS A 268 -5.92 26.85 -9.19
N THR A 269 -5.63 26.94 -10.49
CA THR A 269 -6.62 27.30 -11.50
C THR A 269 -7.73 26.27 -11.68
N HIS A 270 -7.53 25.02 -11.26
CA HIS A 270 -8.57 23.98 -11.30
C HIS A 270 -9.48 23.99 -10.06
N PHE A 271 -9.13 24.74 -9.01
CA PHE A 271 -9.86 24.78 -7.74
C PHE A 271 -10.38 26.19 -7.47
N ASP A 272 -11.26 26.70 -8.34
CA ASP A 272 -11.86 28.04 -8.23
C ASP A 272 -10.84 29.19 -8.04
N ASN A 273 -9.67 29.05 -8.66
CA ASN A 273 -8.54 29.97 -8.49
C ASN A 273 -8.11 30.15 -7.03
N PHE A 274 -8.18 29.09 -6.22
CA PHE A 274 -7.69 29.08 -4.84
C PHE A 274 -6.24 29.59 -4.78
N LEU A 275 -6.00 30.55 -3.89
CA LEU A 275 -4.69 31.18 -3.74
C LEU A 275 -3.91 30.54 -2.59
N VAL A 276 -2.83 29.85 -2.91
CA VAL A 276 -1.81 29.44 -1.95
C VAL A 276 -0.88 30.62 -1.74
N LYS A 277 -0.79 31.13 -0.51
CA LYS A 277 0.08 32.25 -0.18
C LYS A 277 1.52 31.80 0.05
N ALA A 278 2.48 32.64 -0.31
CA ALA A 278 3.87 32.45 0.08
C ALA A 278 3.96 32.28 1.61
N GLY A 279 4.71 31.29 2.07
CA GLY A 279 4.84 30.92 3.47
C GLY A 279 3.74 30.00 4.01
N THR A 280 2.72 29.62 3.22
CA THR A 280 1.76 28.59 3.65
C THR A 280 2.47 27.25 3.82
N THR A 281 2.21 26.59 4.96
CA THR A 281 2.85 25.33 5.34
C THR A 281 1.86 24.18 5.36
N TYR A 282 2.21 23.06 4.73
CA TYR A 282 1.42 21.83 4.68
C TYR A 282 2.17 20.66 5.32
N LYS A 283 1.41 19.78 6.00
CA LYS A 283 1.90 18.50 6.50
C LYS A 283 1.52 17.41 5.49
N MET A 284 2.49 16.90 4.75
CA MET A 284 2.25 16.02 3.61
C MET A 284 2.87 14.63 3.81
N PHE A 285 2.28 13.63 3.15
CA PHE A 285 2.83 12.27 3.04
C PHE A 285 3.16 11.60 4.39
N LYS A 286 2.24 11.75 5.36
CA LYS A 286 2.36 11.22 6.72
C LYS A 286 2.60 9.71 6.72
N SER A 287 3.58 9.20 7.44
CA SER A 287 3.84 7.78 7.59
C SER A 287 3.87 7.37 9.07
N TRP A 288 2.83 6.68 9.53
CA TRP A 288 2.73 6.16 10.90
C TRP A 288 3.60 4.91 11.08
N LYS A 289 4.26 4.87 12.23
CA LYS A 289 5.14 3.82 12.74
C LYS A 289 4.50 3.32 14.02
N ARG A 290 4.21 2.02 14.10
CA ARG A 290 3.46 1.47 15.22
C ARG A 290 4.16 0.27 15.79
N GLY A 291 4.23 0.23 17.12
CA GLY A 291 4.79 -0.88 17.85
C GLY A 291 3.86 -2.09 17.82
N GLU A 292 4.42 -3.23 18.19
CA GLU A 292 3.69 -4.49 18.24
C GLU A 292 2.48 -4.45 19.18
N THR A 293 2.65 -3.87 20.38
CA THR A 293 1.56 -3.73 21.36
C THR A 293 0.36 -2.98 20.78
N ASP A 294 0.58 -1.84 20.12
CA ASP A 294 -0.50 -1.02 19.57
C ASP A 294 -1.24 -1.76 18.45
N ILE A 295 -0.50 -2.46 17.59
CA ILE A 295 -1.05 -3.26 16.49
C ILE A 295 -1.94 -4.38 17.03
N HIS A 296 -1.46 -5.13 18.03
CA HIS A 296 -2.26 -6.17 18.68
C HIS A 296 -3.53 -5.59 19.29
N GLN A 297 -3.40 -4.50 20.06
CA GLN A 297 -4.55 -3.86 20.71
C GLN A 297 -5.61 -3.36 19.72
N ILE A 298 -5.23 -2.70 18.62
CA ILE A 298 -6.18 -2.24 17.60
C ILE A 298 -6.86 -3.44 16.95
N THR A 299 -6.12 -4.48 16.59
CA THR A 299 -6.65 -5.65 15.89
C THR A 299 -7.63 -6.45 16.75
N GLU A 300 -7.26 -6.71 18.01
CA GLU A 300 -8.06 -7.54 18.92
C GLU A 300 -9.36 -6.86 19.36
N LYS A 301 -9.36 -5.53 19.47
CA LYS A 301 -10.56 -4.74 19.77
C LYS A 301 -11.64 -4.90 18.69
N GLU A 302 -11.23 -5.09 17.43
CA GLU A 302 -12.14 -5.30 16.31
C GLU A 302 -12.51 -6.79 16.10
N ASN A 303 -12.33 -7.64 17.12
CA ASN A 303 -12.69 -9.06 17.09
C ASN A 303 -11.94 -9.92 16.07
N LEU A 304 -10.73 -9.51 15.67
CA LEU A 304 -9.82 -10.36 14.92
C LEU A 304 -8.87 -11.10 15.88
N VAL A 305 -8.34 -12.23 15.41
CA VAL A 305 -7.22 -12.94 16.04
C VAL A 305 -5.95 -12.52 15.33
N ILE A 306 -4.92 -12.16 16.08
CA ILE A 306 -3.63 -11.72 15.56
C ILE A 306 -2.50 -12.50 16.23
N GLN A 307 -1.50 -12.85 15.44
CA GLN A 307 -0.26 -13.47 15.91
C GLN A 307 0.93 -12.78 15.23
N THR A 308 1.94 -12.39 16.01
CA THR A 308 3.25 -12.04 15.45
C THR A 308 3.94 -13.34 15.00
N ILE A 309 4.20 -13.47 13.70
CA ILE A 309 4.81 -14.66 13.11
C ILE A 309 6.28 -14.47 12.76
N GLY A 310 6.77 -13.23 12.76
CA GLY A 310 8.19 -12.96 12.61
C GLY A 310 8.57 -11.53 12.91
N LYS A 311 9.85 -11.32 13.21
CA LYS A 311 10.48 -10.04 13.51
C LYS A 311 11.86 -10.01 12.90
N ALA A 312 12.22 -8.90 12.28
CA ALA A 312 13.55 -8.68 11.72
C ALA A 312 14.58 -8.55 12.85
N HIS A 313 15.80 -9.01 12.58
CA HIS A 313 16.90 -8.91 13.55
C HIS A 313 17.39 -7.47 13.75
N ASN A 314 17.38 -6.66 12.68
CA ASN A 314 18.09 -5.37 12.61
C ASN A 314 17.16 -4.15 12.49
N SER A 315 15.84 -4.34 12.58
CA SER A 315 14.87 -3.25 12.48
C SER A 315 13.61 -3.51 13.30
N GLY A 316 12.69 -2.55 13.25
CA GLY A 316 11.36 -2.66 13.85
C GLY A 316 10.40 -3.54 13.04
N MET A 317 10.82 -4.05 11.86
CA MET A 317 9.95 -4.75 10.94
C MET A 317 9.43 -6.06 11.51
N ARG A 318 8.13 -6.27 11.42
CA ARG A 318 7.43 -7.47 11.86
C ARG A 318 6.42 -7.93 10.83
N GLN A 319 6.05 -9.20 10.94
CA GLN A 319 4.95 -9.78 10.20
C GLN A 319 3.91 -10.37 11.15
N TYR A 320 2.65 -10.12 10.83
CA TYR A 320 1.49 -10.53 11.58
C TYR A 320 0.61 -11.43 10.71
N LEU A 321 0.11 -12.51 11.31
CA LEU A 321 -0.97 -13.33 10.79
C LEU A 321 -2.27 -12.91 11.46
N ILE A 322 -3.26 -12.53 10.66
CA ILE A 322 -4.58 -12.10 11.12
C ILE A 322 -5.65 -13.04 10.56
N GLN A 323 -6.61 -13.38 11.42
CA GLN A 323 -7.69 -14.32 11.13
C GLN A 323 -9.00 -13.84 11.77
N THR A 324 -10.14 -14.31 11.27
CA THR A 324 -11.42 -14.16 11.97
C THR A 324 -11.40 -14.93 13.30
N ARG A 325 -12.09 -14.40 14.32
CA ARG A 325 -12.50 -15.23 15.47
C ARG A 325 -13.50 -16.28 14.97
N LYS A 326 -13.39 -17.49 15.51
CA LYS A 326 -14.26 -18.64 15.16
C LYS A 326 -15.72 -18.32 15.40
#